data_AF-A0A1Q5P2W8-F1
#
_entry.id   AF-A0A1Q5P2W8-F1
#
_cell.length_a   1.000
_cell.length_b   1.000
_cell.length_c   1.000
_cell.angle_alpha   90.00
_cell.angle_beta   90.00
_cell.angle_gamma   90.00
#
_symmetry.space_group_name_H-M   'P 1'
#
loop_
_entity.id
_entity.type
_entity.pdbx_description
1 polymer ?
#
loop_
_entity_poly.entity_id
_entity_poly.type
_entity_poly.pdbx_seq_one_letter_code
_entity_poly.pdbx_strand_id
1 'polypeptide(L)'
;MSKSRRKTKVETKLTVEKARDIVIRIKQMEGLSTHTIANYHKLFNDFERCFAKNKHMENFTVEDARRFIEWQLTEKQQFKEARWRKEKKIGVNIRSANSYLRLKKAAFTTLINEGHLEENPFSALKNIKMQQKQVDTLSDQELTQLLNSLDKSWYADFRAYVLMHVLCHQKNPN
;
A
#
# COMPACT_ATOMS: atom_id res chain seq x y z
N MET A 1 24.24 16.83 43.94
CA MET A 1 24.46 17.48 42.63
C MET A 1 24.62 16.41 41.57
N SER A 2 23.55 16.06 40.84
CA SER A 2 23.60 15.05 39.77
C SER A 2 23.77 15.76 38.43
N LYS A 3 24.88 15.50 37.74
CA LYS A 3 25.21 16.10 36.44
C LYS A 3 24.26 15.53 35.38
N SER A 4 23.23 16.30 35.04
CA SER A 4 22.37 16.07 33.87
C SER A 4 23.25 16.08 32.61
N ARG A 5 23.39 14.91 31.97
CA ARG A 5 23.97 14.79 30.62
C ARG A 5 22.99 15.43 29.63
N ARG A 6 23.18 16.71 29.31
CA ARG A 6 22.56 17.34 28.14
C ARG A 6 22.98 16.56 26.90
N LYS A 7 22.06 15.77 26.32
CA LYS A 7 22.21 15.26 24.96
C LYS A 7 22.06 16.46 24.02
N THR A 8 23.14 16.83 23.36
CA THR A 8 23.17 17.82 22.29
C THR A 8 22.26 17.34 21.15
N LYS A 9 21.03 17.84 21.07
CA LYS A 9 20.06 17.56 19.98
C LYS A 9 20.57 18.34 18.76
N VAL A 10 21.39 17.70 17.93
CA VAL A 10 21.72 18.25 16.60
C VAL A 10 20.45 18.14 15.77
N GLU A 11 19.72 19.25 15.65
CA GLU A 11 18.52 19.40 14.81
C GLU A 11 18.91 19.22 13.33
N THR A 12 19.14 17.98 12.92
CA THR A 12 19.30 17.63 11.52
C THR A 12 17.92 17.27 11.01
N LYS A 13 17.22 18.25 10.42
CA LYS A 13 15.86 18.05 9.90
C LYS A 13 15.80 16.81 9.00
N LEU A 14 14.91 15.88 9.31
CA LEU A 14 14.80 14.60 8.63
C LEU A 14 14.12 14.79 7.27
N THR A 15 14.85 14.50 6.19
CA THR A 15 14.31 14.52 4.83
C THR A 15 13.51 13.24 4.55
N VAL A 16 12.58 13.31 3.58
CA VAL A 16 11.80 12.14 3.12
C VAL A 16 12.69 11.00 2.64
N GLU A 17 13.82 11.33 1.98
CA GLU A 17 14.82 10.36 1.52
C GLU A 17 15.51 9.64 2.67
N LYS A 18 16.02 10.37 3.67
CA LYS A 18 16.64 9.74 4.85
C LYS A 18 15.63 8.90 5.63
N ALA A 19 14.39 9.40 5.76
CA ALA A 19 13.32 8.65 6.42
C ALA A 19 12.97 7.36 5.69
N ARG A 20 12.99 7.38 4.35
CA ARG A 20 12.83 6.18 3.51
C ARG A 20 13.90 5.16 3.83
N ASP A 21 15.17 5.56 3.84
CA ASP A 21 16.27 4.62 4.08
C ASP A 21 16.20 3.97 5.46
N ILE A 22 15.90 4.76 6.49
CA ILE A 22 15.71 4.27 7.86
C ILE A 22 14.56 3.26 7.92
N VAL A 23 13.39 3.63 7.41
CA VAL A 23 12.20 2.76 7.46
C VAL A 23 12.42 1.49 6.65
N ILE A 24 12.97 1.57 5.43
CA ILE A 24 13.23 0.40 4.59
C ILE A 24 14.20 -0.56 5.27
N ARG A 25 15.32 -0.04 5.81
CA ARG A 25 16.31 -0.85 6.52
C ARG A 25 15.69 -1.59 7.69
N ILE A 26 14.92 -0.91 8.55
CA ILE A 26 14.28 -1.52 9.70
C ILE A 26 13.26 -2.58 9.27
N LYS A 27 12.42 -2.24 8.30
CA LYS A 27 11.38 -3.15 7.78
C LYS A 27 11.98 -4.40 7.11
N GLN A 28 13.17 -4.29 6.50
CA GLN A 28 13.93 -5.44 6.01
C GLN A 28 14.47 -6.30 7.14
N MET A 29 15.04 -5.70 8.20
CA MET A 29 15.53 -6.43 9.38
C MET A 29 14.40 -7.14 10.14
N GLU A 30 13.18 -6.59 10.13
CA GLU A 30 11.97 -7.24 10.64
C GLU A 30 11.51 -8.45 9.80
N GLY A 31 12.16 -8.75 8.67
CA GLY A 31 11.84 -9.89 7.82
C GLY A 31 10.59 -9.71 6.94
N LEU A 32 10.19 -8.47 6.63
CA LEU A 32 9.04 -8.24 5.77
C LEU A 32 9.29 -8.67 4.31
N SER A 33 8.24 -9.18 3.66
CA SER A 33 8.31 -9.63 2.27
C SER A 33 8.81 -8.53 1.32
N THR A 34 9.47 -8.94 0.24
CA THR A 34 9.93 -8.05 -0.84
C THR A 34 8.80 -7.18 -1.40
N HIS A 35 7.59 -7.75 -1.51
CA HIS A 35 6.39 -7.03 -1.92
C HIS A 35 6.03 -5.90 -0.94
N THR A 36 6.09 -6.17 0.36
CA THR A 36 5.81 -5.16 1.39
C THR A 36 6.86 -4.04 1.35
N ILE A 37 8.14 -4.37 1.22
CA ILE A 37 9.23 -3.39 1.09
C ILE A 37 9.04 -2.52 -0.16
N ALA A 38 8.69 -3.11 -1.30
CA ALA A 38 8.37 -2.36 -2.52
C ALA A 38 7.19 -1.39 -2.33
N ASN A 39 6.21 -1.75 -1.50
CA ASN A 39 5.11 -0.85 -1.16
C ASN A 39 5.54 0.34 -0.29
N TYR A 40 6.52 0.17 0.61
CA TYR A 40 7.12 1.29 1.33
C TYR A 40 7.90 2.22 0.38
N HIS A 41 8.68 1.69 -0.58
CA HIS A 41 9.32 2.54 -1.59
C HIS A 41 8.31 3.37 -2.39
N LYS A 42 7.20 2.74 -2.81
CA LYS A 42 6.10 3.45 -3.49
C LYS A 42 5.48 4.54 -2.61
N LEU A 43 5.32 4.28 -1.31
CA LEU A 43 4.81 5.27 -0.37
C LEU A 43 5.71 6.52 -0.33
N PHE A 44 7.02 6.36 -0.17
CA PHE A 44 7.93 7.51 -0.10
C PHE A 44 8.05 8.24 -1.43
N ASN A 45 8.00 7.53 -2.56
CA ASN A 45 7.91 8.15 -3.89
C ASN A 45 6.64 9.01 -4.03
N ASP A 46 5.51 8.55 -3.50
CA ASP A 46 4.28 9.34 -3.51
C ASP A 46 4.38 10.55 -2.58
N PHE A 47 5.04 10.45 -1.43
CA PHE A 47 5.29 11.60 -0.55
C PHE A 47 6.06 12.71 -1.27
N GLU A 48 7.14 12.36 -1.96
CA GLU A 48 7.92 13.30 -2.76
C GLU A 48 7.10 13.93 -3.89
N ARG A 49 6.20 13.16 -4.51
CA ARG A 49 5.30 13.65 -5.56
C ARG A 49 4.25 14.62 -5.03
N CYS A 50 3.72 14.36 -3.82
CA CYS A 50 2.65 15.16 -3.24
C CYS A 50 3.15 16.46 -2.57
N PHE A 51 4.28 16.42 -1.87
CA PHE A 51 4.76 17.54 -1.05
C PHE A 51 6.02 18.22 -1.58
N ALA A 52 6.52 17.79 -2.74
CA ALA A 52 7.84 18.14 -3.27
C ALA A 52 8.99 17.74 -2.31
N LYS A 53 10.24 17.86 -2.77
CA LYS A 53 11.43 17.38 -2.03
C LYS A 53 11.74 18.15 -0.75
N ASN A 54 11.10 19.29 -0.51
CA ASN A 54 11.52 20.25 0.51
C ASN A 54 10.77 20.11 1.85
N LYS A 55 9.78 19.21 1.95
CA LYS A 55 9.05 19.00 3.20
C LYS A 55 9.81 18.03 4.11
N HIS A 56 10.13 18.48 5.30
CA HIS A 56 10.76 17.66 6.35
C HIS A 56 9.70 16.83 7.09
N MET A 57 10.11 15.65 7.59
CA MET A 57 9.21 14.69 8.23
C MET A 57 8.59 15.24 9.51
N GLU A 58 9.31 16.07 10.25
CA GLU A 58 8.87 16.73 11.49
C GLU A 58 7.76 17.76 11.23
N ASN A 59 7.69 18.31 10.03
CA ASN A 59 6.72 19.34 9.66
C ASN A 59 5.41 18.76 9.10
N PHE A 60 5.23 17.44 9.16
CA PHE A 60 3.97 16.83 8.74
C PHE A 60 2.90 17.05 9.81
N THR A 61 1.87 17.81 9.45
CA THR A 61 0.71 18.04 10.28
C THR A 61 -0.41 17.04 9.96
N VAL A 62 -1.43 16.99 10.81
CA VAL A 62 -2.65 16.22 10.52
C VAL A 62 -3.33 16.71 9.24
N GLU A 63 -3.23 18.01 8.92
CA GLU A 63 -3.79 18.57 7.69
C GLU A 63 -3.04 18.09 6.44
N ASP A 64 -1.72 17.97 6.53
CA ASP A 64 -0.93 17.32 5.48
C ASP A 64 -1.35 15.86 5.29
N ALA A 65 -1.60 15.15 6.38
CA ALA A 65 -2.06 13.77 6.30
C ALA A 65 -3.41 13.66 5.57
N ARG A 66 -4.34 14.60 5.81
CA ARG A 66 -5.63 14.69 5.07
C ARG A 66 -5.41 15.05 3.62
N ARG A 67 -4.62 16.09 3.34
CA ARG A 67 -4.26 16.54 1.99
C ARG A 67 -3.63 15.42 1.17
N PHE A 68 -2.77 14.61 1.78
CA PHE A 68 -2.18 13.47 1.09
C PHE A 68 -3.22 12.39 0.73
N ILE A 69 -4.17 12.11 1.61
CA ILE A 69 -5.26 11.16 1.29
C ILE A 69 -6.13 11.71 0.17
N GLU A 70 -6.48 13.00 0.22
CA GLU A 70 -7.22 13.68 -0.83
C GLU A 70 -6.48 13.56 -2.17
N TRP A 71 -5.20 13.97 -2.22
CA TRP A 71 -4.35 13.85 -3.41
C TRP A 71 -4.32 12.42 -3.95
N GLN A 72 -4.24 11.41 -3.07
CA GLN A 72 -4.30 10.01 -3.50
C GLN A 72 -5.62 9.63 -4.18
N LEU A 73 -6.74 10.17 -3.72
CA LEU A 73 -8.07 9.86 -4.23
C LEU A 73 -8.44 10.68 -5.48
N THR A 74 -7.93 11.90 -5.62
CA THR A 74 -8.41 12.86 -6.63
C THR A 74 -7.38 13.28 -7.66
N GLU A 75 -6.08 13.14 -7.39
CA GLU A 75 -5.02 13.72 -8.22
C GLU A 75 -3.96 12.70 -8.65
N LYS A 76 -3.72 11.67 -7.84
CA LYS A 76 -2.67 10.69 -8.10
C LYS A 76 -2.88 10.00 -9.44
N GLN A 77 -2.00 10.29 -10.38
CA GLN A 77 -1.97 9.63 -11.69
C GLN A 77 -1.43 8.21 -11.55
N GLN A 78 -2.27 7.22 -11.82
CA GLN A 78 -1.82 5.83 -11.84
C GLN A 78 -0.95 5.55 -13.06
N PHE A 79 0.08 4.71 -12.91
CA PHE A 79 0.90 4.18 -14.00
C PHE A 79 1.55 5.25 -14.91
N LYS A 80 2.09 6.33 -14.31
CA LYS A 80 2.72 7.45 -15.04
C LYS A 80 3.78 7.01 -16.07
N GLU A 81 4.46 5.89 -15.83
CA GLU A 81 5.55 5.35 -16.66
C GLU A 81 5.10 4.25 -17.65
N ALA A 82 3.84 3.83 -17.63
CA ALA A 82 3.35 2.82 -18.57
C ALA A 82 2.99 3.47 -19.91
N ARG A 83 3.95 3.52 -20.84
CA ARG A 83 3.81 4.12 -22.19
C ARG A 83 2.72 3.47 -23.08
N TRP A 84 2.12 2.34 -22.66
CA TRP A 84 1.11 1.57 -23.40
C TRP A 84 -0.33 1.82 -22.90
N ARG A 85 -0.53 2.51 -21.77
CA ARG A 85 -1.89 2.87 -21.31
C ARG A 85 -2.27 4.27 -21.76
N LYS A 86 -3.24 4.37 -22.66
CA LYS A 86 -3.83 5.64 -23.12
C LYS A 86 -4.65 6.32 -22.03
N GLU A 87 -5.31 5.55 -21.17
CA GLU A 87 -6.11 6.08 -20.06
C GLU A 87 -5.33 6.08 -18.74
N LYS A 88 -4.89 7.26 -18.36
CA LYS A 88 -4.26 7.52 -17.06
C LYS A 88 -5.36 7.80 -16.04
N LYS A 89 -5.87 6.75 -15.41
CA LYS A 89 -6.87 6.87 -14.33
C LYS A 89 -6.31 7.76 -13.22
N ILE A 90 -7.06 8.80 -12.89
CA ILE A 90 -6.76 9.72 -11.81
C ILE A 90 -7.38 9.17 -10.53
N GLY A 91 -6.61 9.19 -9.44
CA GLY A 91 -7.05 8.74 -8.14
C GLY A 91 -6.95 7.23 -7.94
N VAL A 92 -6.67 6.79 -6.71
CA VAL A 92 -6.70 5.38 -6.31
C VAL A 92 -8.06 5.01 -5.73
N ASN A 93 -8.42 3.74 -5.81
CA ASN A 93 -9.63 3.27 -5.13
C ASN A 93 -9.48 3.34 -3.60
N ILE A 94 -10.62 3.37 -2.91
CA ILE A 94 -10.69 3.48 -1.44
C ILE A 94 -9.87 2.38 -0.74
N ARG A 95 -9.92 1.14 -1.24
CA ARG A 95 -9.14 0.02 -0.73
C ARG A 95 -7.64 0.33 -0.76
N SER A 96 -7.15 0.85 -1.88
CA SER A 96 -5.74 1.21 -2.05
C SER A 96 -5.37 2.39 -1.14
N ALA A 97 -6.21 3.42 -1.05
CA ALA A 97 -5.98 4.55 -0.14
C ALA A 97 -5.86 4.08 1.32
N ASN A 98 -6.73 3.16 1.77
CA ASN A 98 -6.66 2.55 3.09
C ASN A 98 -5.39 1.70 3.30
N SER A 99 -4.96 0.93 2.28
CA SER A 99 -3.67 0.22 2.33
C SER A 99 -2.49 1.18 2.50
N TYR A 100 -2.49 2.30 1.78
CA TYR A 100 -1.47 3.35 1.96
C TYR A 100 -1.56 3.99 3.34
N LEU A 101 -2.76 4.27 3.87
CA LEU A 101 -2.92 4.80 5.22
C LEU A 101 -2.30 3.87 6.27
N ARG A 102 -2.47 2.55 6.13
CA ARG A 102 -1.82 1.57 7.01
C ARG A 102 -0.29 1.64 6.93
N LEU A 103 0.25 1.72 5.72
CA LEU A 103 1.71 1.85 5.51
C LEU A 103 2.26 3.15 6.10
N LYS A 104 1.55 4.28 5.96
CA LYS A 104 1.95 5.57 6.54
C LYS A 104 1.98 5.52 8.05
N LYS A 105 0.92 4.99 8.67
CA LYS A 105 0.86 4.80 10.12
C LYS A 105 2.08 4.00 10.59
N ALA A 106 2.34 2.86 9.96
CA ALA A 106 3.49 2.03 10.31
C ALA A 106 4.84 2.71 10.09
N ALA A 107 5.03 3.44 8.97
CA ALA A 107 6.26 4.17 8.68
C ALA A 107 6.54 5.26 9.73
N PHE A 108 5.55 6.10 10.04
CA PHE A 108 5.71 7.16 11.03
C PHE A 108 5.90 6.60 12.45
N THR A 109 5.18 5.54 12.83
CA THR A 109 5.41 4.85 14.11
C THR A 109 6.82 4.27 14.18
N THR A 110 7.36 3.74 13.08
CA THR A 110 8.75 3.25 13.04
C THR A 110 9.73 4.39 13.33
N LEU A 111 9.54 5.55 12.69
CA LEU A 111 10.38 6.73 12.93
C LEU A 111 10.28 7.27 14.37
N ILE A 112 9.09 7.18 14.98
CA ILE A 112 8.90 7.57 16.39
C ILE A 112 9.62 6.62 17.33
N ASN A 113 9.51 5.31 17.10
CA ASN A 113 10.16 4.29 17.94
C ASN A 113 11.69 4.43 17.92
N GLU A 114 12.26 4.84 16.79
CA GLU A 114 13.69 5.15 16.64
C GLU A 114 14.09 6.54 17.17
N GLY A 115 13.13 7.32 17.69
CA GLY A 115 13.37 8.64 18.27
C GLY A 115 13.59 9.76 17.24
N HIS A 116 13.19 9.56 15.99
CA HIS A 116 13.30 10.58 14.94
C HIS A 116 12.11 11.53 14.88
N LEU A 117 10.93 11.10 15.33
CA LEU A 117 9.70 11.90 15.37
C LEU A 117 9.06 11.79 16.75
N GLU A 118 8.29 12.80 17.14
CA GLU A 118 7.59 12.83 18.42
C GLU A 118 6.12 12.39 18.25
N GLU A 119 5.50 12.71 17.11
CA GLU A 119 4.08 12.44 16.85
C GLU A 119 3.83 11.82 15.48
N ASN A 120 2.75 11.04 15.38
CA ASN A 120 2.29 10.45 14.12
C ASN A 120 1.05 11.18 13.61
N PRO A 121 1.16 12.07 12.61
CA PRO A 121 0.03 12.83 12.08
C PRO A 121 -1.02 11.94 11.41
N PHE A 122 -0.65 10.71 11.01
CA PHE A 122 -1.57 9.75 10.42
C PHE A 122 -2.38 8.96 11.43
N SER A 123 -1.98 8.94 12.71
CA SER A 123 -2.61 8.11 13.75
C SER A 123 -4.10 8.40 13.93
N ALA A 124 -4.47 9.69 13.92
CA ALA A 124 -5.83 10.18 14.11
C ALA A 124 -6.79 9.87 12.94
N LEU A 125 -6.27 9.56 11.75
CA LEU A 125 -7.11 9.31 10.59
C LEU A 125 -7.71 7.90 10.64
N LYS A 126 -9.04 7.84 10.53
CA LYS A 126 -9.77 6.58 10.41
C LYS A 126 -9.72 6.07 8.96
N ASN A 127 -9.89 4.77 8.77
CA ASN A 127 -10.03 4.19 7.44
C ASN A 127 -11.27 4.78 6.75
N ILE A 128 -11.14 5.05 5.45
CA ILE A 128 -12.25 5.51 4.62
C ILE A 128 -13.25 4.36 4.52
N LYS A 129 -14.52 4.62 4.85
CA LYS A 129 -15.59 3.63 4.74
C LYS A 129 -15.75 3.21 3.28
N MET A 130 -15.76 1.90 3.04
CA MET A 130 -15.99 1.31 1.74
C MET A 130 -17.29 0.53 1.80
N GLN A 131 -18.23 0.80 0.90
CA GLN A 131 -19.35 -0.10 0.69
C GLN A 131 -18.78 -1.42 0.17
N GLN A 132 -19.09 -2.54 0.84
CA GLN A 132 -18.72 -3.85 0.33
C GLN A 132 -19.46 -4.04 -0.99
N LYS A 133 -18.72 -4.05 -2.09
CA LYS A 133 -19.27 -4.60 -3.33
C LYS A 133 -19.42 -6.09 -3.11
N GLN A 134 -20.62 -6.63 -3.29
CA GLN A 134 -20.77 -8.05 -3.51
C GLN A 134 -19.87 -8.43 -4.67
N VAL A 135 -19.04 -9.44 -4.47
CA VAL A 135 -18.31 -10.05 -5.56
C VAL A 135 -19.33 -10.91 -6.27
N ASP A 136 -19.59 -10.62 -7.55
CA ASP A 136 -20.46 -11.47 -8.36
C ASP A 136 -19.84 -12.87 -8.39
N THR A 137 -20.57 -13.84 -7.85
CA THR A 137 -20.18 -15.24 -7.85
C THR A 137 -20.76 -15.92 -9.06
N LEU A 138 -19.98 -16.76 -9.73
CA LEU A 138 -20.49 -17.65 -10.78
C LEU A 138 -21.54 -18.59 -10.17
N SER A 139 -22.72 -18.64 -10.80
CA SER A 139 -23.70 -19.68 -10.55
C SER A 139 -23.23 -21.04 -11.07
N ASP A 140 -23.82 -22.14 -10.59
CA ASP A 140 -23.49 -23.48 -11.07
C ASP A 140 -23.70 -23.63 -12.59
N GLN A 141 -24.68 -22.91 -13.14
CA GLN A 141 -24.97 -22.89 -14.58
C GLN A 141 -23.86 -22.18 -15.35
N GLU A 142 -23.44 -20.98 -14.91
CA GLU A 142 -22.34 -20.23 -15.54
C GLU A 142 -21.01 -20.98 -15.41
N LEU A 143 -20.78 -21.65 -14.28
CA LEU A 143 -19.60 -22.50 -14.08
C LEU A 143 -19.61 -23.69 -15.04
N THR A 144 -20.76 -24.34 -15.22
CA THR A 144 -20.91 -25.45 -16.16
C THR A 144 -20.70 -24.99 -17.60
N GLN A 145 -21.24 -23.82 -17.97
CA GLN A 145 -21.03 -23.22 -19.29
C GLN A 145 -19.55 -22.90 -19.53
N LEU A 146 -18.85 -22.37 -18.53
CA LEU A 146 -17.41 -22.10 -18.58
C LEU A 146 -16.59 -23.38 -18.74
N LEU A 147 -16.95 -24.46 -18.03
CA LEU A 147 -16.24 -25.75 -18.16
C LEU A 147 -16.48 -26.42 -19.51
N ASN A 148 -17.68 -26.25 -20.08
CA ASN A 148 -18.05 -26.81 -21.37
C ASN A 148 -17.49 -26.04 -22.56
N SER A 149 -17.02 -24.80 -22.38
CA SER A 149 -16.41 -24.02 -23.45
C SER A 149 -14.96 -24.41 -23.77
N LEU A 150 -14.34 -25.27 -22.94
CA LEU A 150 -12.97 -25.71 -23.10
C LEU A 150 -12.87 -26.95 -23.99
N ASP A 151 -11.96 -26.91 -24.97
CA ASP A 151 -11.73 -28.07 -25.83
C ASP A 151 -10.77 -29.07 -25.19
N LYS A 152 -11.31 -30.22 -24.75
CA LYS A 152 -10.55 -31.28 -24.07
C LYS A 152 -9.56 -32.01 -24.99
N SER A 153 -9.66 -31.81 -26.31
CA SER A 153 -8.69 -32.36 -27.27
C SER A 153 -7.38 -31.56 -27.31
N TRP A 154 -7.41 -30.30 -26.86
CA TRP A 154 -6.24 -29.42 -26.83
C TRP A 154 -5.60 -29.40 -25.43
N TYR A 155 -4.29 -29.63 -25.36
CA TYR A 155 -3.60 -29.85 -24.08
C TYR A 155 -3.76 -28.68 -23.08
N ALA A 156 -3.68 -27.43 -23.53
CA ALA A 156 -3.77 -26.31 -22.59
C ALA A 156 -5.19 -26.11 -22.05
N ASP A 157 -6.21 -26.36 -22.85
CA ASP A 157 -7.62 -26.30 -22.46
C ASP A 157 -7.97 -27.46 -21.54
N PHE A 158 -7.47 -28.66 -21.83
CA PHE A 158 -7.58 -29.81 -20.93
C PHE A 158 -6.91 -29.53 -19.57
N ARG A 159 -5.71 -28.93 -19.56
CA ARG A 159 -5.04 -28.51 -18.32
C ARG A 159 -5.87 -27.50 -17.52
N ALA A 160 -6.46 -26.52 -18.21
CA ALA A 160 -7.32 -25.52 -17.58
C ALA A 160 -8.60 -26.16 -17.01
N TYR A 161 -9.21 -27.08 -17.74
CA TYR A 161 -10.40 -27.84 -17.31
C TYR A 161 -10.12 -28.64 -16.03
N VAL A 162 -9.02 -29.39 -15.98
CA VAL A 162 -8.64 -30.16 -14.78
C VAL A 162 -8.38 -29.23 -13.59
N LEU A 163 -7.65 -28.13 -13.80
CA LEU A 163 -7.38 -27.16 -12.74
C LEU A 163 -8.67 -26.56 -12.17
N MET A 164 -9.60 -26.14 -13.04
CA MET A 164 -10.88 -25.60 -12.61
C MET A 164 -11.71 -26.63 -11.84
N HIS A 165 -11.73 -27.90 -12.27
CA HIS A 165 -12.38 -28.98 -11.53
C HIS A 165 -11.79 -29.19 -10.13
N VAL A 166 -10.46 -29.20 -10.00
CA VAL A 166 -9.79 -29.36 -8.70
C VAL A 166 -10.12 -28.19 -7.77
N LEU A 167 -10.09 -26.95 -8.27
CA LEU A 167 -10.42 -25.76 -7.49
C LEU A 167 -11.89 -25.74 -7.04
N CYS A 168 -12.81 -26.23 -7.87
CA CYS A 168 -14.23 -26.28 -7.53
C CYS A 168 -14.55 -27.42 -6.55
N HIS A 169 -13.86 -28.56 -6.64
CA HIS A 169 -14.09 -29.71 -5.76
C HIS A 169 -13.58 -29.49 -4.32
N GLN A 170 -12.54 -28.67 -4.11
CA GLN A 170 -12.01 -28.35 -2.77
C GLN A 170 -12.95 -27.51 -1.89
N LYS A 171 -14.09 -27.06 -2.40
CA LYS A 171 -15.06 -26.24 -1.66
C LYS A 171 -16.10 -27.02 -0.84
N ASN A 172 -16.11 -28.36 -0.89
CA ASN A 172 -16.93 -29.19 -0.01
C ASN A 172 -16.04 -29.91 1.04
N PRO A 173 -15.71 -29.27 2.17
CA PRO A 173 -15.45 -30.03 3.38
C PRO A 173 -16.79 -30.59 3.88
N ASN A 174 -16.86 -31.91 4.04
CA ASN A 174 -17.90 -32.56 4.84
C ASN A 174 -17.97 -31.97 6.25
#